data_AF-A0A2A4ZFR2-F1
#
_entry.id   AF-A0A2A4ZFR2-F1
#
_cell.length_a   1.000
_cell.length_b   1.000
_cell.length_c   1.000
_cell.angle_alpha   90.00
_cell.angle_beta   90.00
_cell.angle_gamma   90.00
#
_symmetry.space_group_name_H-M   'P 1'
#
loop_
_entity.id
_entity.type
_entity.pdbx_description
1 polymer ?
#
loop_
_entity_poly.entity_id
_entity_poly.type
_entity_poly.pdbx_seq_one_letter_code
_entity_poly.pdbx_strand_id
1 'polypeptide(L)'
;MLDQPSVQTGATIKAPLNSEGDALYFRAAALVVREEKASTSFLQRNLAIGYNKAARLIERLEEQGIVSAADHIGKREIATVETIRTAIALQAAIPESATRYEIVDMLSKAADDIAVSSLKDAHENQRRSQGTPPMKADPDFDQASDTAYRVTASELRQFMERLESLEAEKKDLADQMKEVFGEAKVRGYDTKVIRKLLALRKRDKDDIAEEEAILEMYKEALGM
;
A
#
# COMPACT_ATOMS: atom_id res chain seq x y z
N MET A 1 51.47 -8.11 18.18
CA MET A 1 50.22 -8.57 18.80
C MET A 1 49.31 -7.38 19.00
N LEU A 2 48.61 -6.97 17.94
CA LEU A 2 47.39 -6.18 17.99
C LEU A 2 46.59 -6.63 16.76
N ASP A 3 45.57 -7.41 17.08
CA ASP A 3 44.68 -8.15 16.19
C ASP A 3 43.74 -7.17 15.48
N GLN A 4 43.66 -7.24 14.15
CA GLN A 4 42.66 -6.48 13.40
C GLN A 4 41.32 -7.23 13.47
N PRO A 5 40.19 -6.58 13.78
CA PRO A 5 38.90 -7.26 13.72
C PRO A 5 38.50 -7.48 12.26
N SER A 6 38.60 -8.73 11.83
CA SER A 6 38.02 -9.26 10.60
C SER A 6 36.49 -9.14 10.66
N VAL A 7 35.94 -8.13 10.00
CA VAL A 7 34.50 -8.04 9.74
C VAL A 7 34.15 -9.12 8.71
N GLN A 8 33.37 -10.10 9.15
CA GLN A 8 32.92 -11.22 8.33
C GLN A 8 31.97 -10.72 7.25
N THR A 9 32.49 -10.61 6.03
CA THR A 9 31.74 -10.43 4.79
C THR A 9 30.88 -11.66 4.54
N GLY A 10 29.61 -11.61 4.93
CA GLY A 10 28.66 -12.71 4.78
C GLY A 10 27.27 -12.21 4.44
N ALA A 11 27.07 -11.76 3.19
CA ALA A 11 25.72 -11.65 2.62
C ALA A 11 25.79 -11.91 1.11
N THR A 12 25.22 -13.05 0.74
CA THR A 12 25.07 -13.62 -0.59
C THR A 12 24.58 -12.59 -1.61
N ILE A 13 25.38 -12.33 -2.66
CA ILE A 13 24.96 -11.54 -3.83
C ILE A 13 23.78 -12.26 -4.49
N LYS A 14 22.57 -11.73 -4.32
CA LYS A 14 21.33 -12.34 -4.82
C LYS A 14 20.84 -11.64 -6.09
N ALA A 15 21.18 -12.24 -7.23
CA ALA A 15 20.56 -12.18 -8.55
C ALA A 15 20.45 -10.80 -9.28
N PRO A 16 20.55 -10.78 -10.62
CA PRO A 16 20.33 -9.57 -11.42
C PRO A 16 18.87 -9.08 -11.32
N LEU A 17 18.70 -7.75 -11.38
CA LEU A 17 17.51 -6.92 -11.21
C LEU A 17 16.38 -7.16 -12.24
N ASN A 18 15.90 -8.39 -12.39
CA ASN A 18 15.09 -8.78 -13.55
C ASN A 18 13.70 -9.31 -13.18
N SER A 19 13.24 -9.14 -11.93
CA SER A 19 11.90 -9.58 -11.52
C SER A 19 10.98 -8.38 -11.31
N GLU A 20 9.72 -8.47 -11.75
CA GLU A 20 8.66 -7.49 -11.48
C GLU A 20 8.55 -7.13 -9.98
N GLY A 21 8.96 -8.05 -9.10
CA GLY A 21 9.07 -7.83 -7.66
C GLY A 21 10.15 -6.81 -7.24
N ASP A 22 11.18 -6.61 -8.06
CA ASP A 22 12.24 -5.62 -7.82
C ASP A 22 11.79 -4.21 -8.25
N ALA A 23 11.07 -4.07 -9.36
CA ALA A 23 10.47 -2.79 -9.75
C ALA A 23 9.48 -2.27 -8.68
N LEU A 24 8.63 -3.16 -8.15
CA LEU A 24 7.72 -2.83 -7.04
C LEU A 24 8.47 -2.46 -5.76
N TYR A 25 9.60 -3.12 -5.50
CA TYR A 25 10.47 -2.82 -4.36
C TYR A 25 11.10 -1.44 -4.47
N PHE A 26 11.69 -1.07 -5.61
CA PHE A 26 12.28 0.27 -5.81
C PHE A 26 11.23 1.37 -5.71
N ARG A 27 10.03 1.13 -6.26
CA ARG A 27 8.90 2.07 -6.15
C ARG A 27 8.43 2.24 -4.71
N ALA A 28 8.40 1.16 -3.92
CA ALA A 28 8.10 1.21 -2.49
C ALA A 28 9.19 1.96 -1.72
N ALA A 29 10.47 1.70 -1.99
CA ALA A 29 11.60 2.39 -1.37
C ALA A 29 11.54 3.90 -1.63
N ALA A 30 11.32 4.31 -2.89
CA ALA A 30 11.19 5.71 -3.26
C ALA A 30 10.05 6.41 -2.51
N LEU A 31 8.88 5.75 -2.39
CA LEU A 31 7.73 6.28 -1.69
C LEU A 31 7.99 6.47 -0.18
N VAL A 32 8.59 5.47 0.46
CA VAL A 32 8.91 5.50 1.88
C VAL A 32 9.91 6.61 2.19
N VAL A 33 10.96 6.73 1.38
CA VAL A 33 11.99 7.78 1.54
C VAL A 33 11.40 9.18 1.32
N ARG A 34 10.44 9.33 0.41
CA ARG A 34 9.77 10.61 0.13
C ARG A 34 8.83 11.05 1.25
N GLU A 35 8.03 10.12 1.77
CA GLU A 35 6.89 10.42 2.64
C GLU A 35 7.20 10.25 4.13
N GLU A 36 8.41 9.77 4.45
CA GLU A 36 8.88 9.51 5.81
C GLU A 36 7.98 8.56 6.61
N LYS A 37 7.23 7.70 5.91
CA LYS A 37 6.28 6.77 6.51
C LYS A 37 6.47 5.37 5.95
N ALA A 38 6.78 4.43 6.85
CA ALA A 38 6.89 3.01 6.53
C ALA A 38 5.86 2.21 7.33
N SER A 39 4.72 1.90 6.71
CA SER A 39 3.76 0.93 7.26
C SER A 39 3.13 0.07 6.18
N THR A 40 2.70 -1.13 6.54
CA THR A 40 2.07 -2.09 5.62
C THR A 40 0.81 -1.49 4.98
N SER A 41 -0.07 -0.87 5.77
CA SER A 41 -1.27 -0.18 5.29
C SER A 41 -0.98 1.07 4.47
N PHE A 42 0.19 1.71 4.66
CA PHE A 42 0.62 2.84 3.85
C PHE A 42 1.03 2.40 2.45
N LEU A 43 1.88 1.36 2.33
CA LEU A 43 2.25 0.81 1.03
C LEU A 43 1.06 0.20 0.29
N GLN A 44 0.17 -0.48 1.02
CA GLN A 44 -1.04 -1.09 0.45
C GLN A 44 -1.89 -0.07 -0.32
N ARG A 45 -2.17 1.10 0.28
CA ARG A 45 -3.02 2.14 -0.32
C ARG A 45 -2.33 2.91 -1.44
N ASN A 46 -1.04 3.20 -1.31
CA ASN A 46 -0.32 4.01 -2.28
C ASN A 46 0.13 3.22 -3.52
N LEU A 47 0.38 1.92 -3.37
CA LEU A 47 0.81 1.05 -4.47
C LEU A 47 -0.33 0.17 -5.01
N ALA A 48 -1.54 0.28 -4.43
CA ALA A 48 -2.71 -0.56 -4.76
C ALA A 48 -2.39 -2.08 -4.76
N ILE A 49 -1.55 -2.51 -3.83
CA ILE A 49 -1.14 -3.92 -3.67
C ILE A 49 -1.89 -4.57 -2.51
N GLY A 50 -2.01 -5.91 -2.52
CA GLY A 50 -2.60 -6.66 -1.40
C GLY A 50 -1.74 -6.65 -0.13
N TYR A 51 -2.35 -6.89 1.03
CA TYR A 51 -1.71 -6.84 2.36
C TYR A 51 -0.43 -7.69 2.45
N ASN A 52 -0.49 -8.96 2.03
CA ASN A 52 0.66 -9.88 2.08
C ASN A 52 1.83 -9.42 1.20
N LYS A 53 1.55 -8.77 0.06
CA LYS A 53 2.59 -8.18 -0.79
C LYS A 53 3.22 -6.96 -0.10
N ALA A 54 2.40 -6.09 0.49
CA ALA A 54 2.90 -4.93 1.22
C ALA A 54 3.76 -5.33 2.44
N ALA A 55 3.35 -6.36 3.18
CA ALA A 55 4.12 -6.91 4.30
C ALA A 55 5.51 -7.41 3.86
N ARG A 56 5.57 -8.22 2.80
CA ARG A 56 6.83 -8.72 2.24
C ARG A 56 7.75 -7.60 1.75
N LEU A 57 7.19 -6.52 1.18
CA LEU A 57 7.98 -5.37 0.76
C LEU A 57 8.57 -4.64 1.96
N ILE A 58 7.80 -4.48 3.04
CA ILE A 58 8.28 -3.87 4.28
C ILE A 58 9.37 -4.72 4.94
N GLU A 59 9.20 -6.05 5.01
CA GLU A 59 10.23 -6.97 5.50
C GLU A 59 11.52 -6.86 4.68
N ARG A 60 11.39 -6.78 3.35
CA ARG A 60 12.55 -6.63 2.46
C ARG A 60 13.24 -5.28 2.63
N LEU A 61 12.49 -4.19 2.87
CA LEU A 61 13.04 -2.87 3.16
C LEU A 61 13.76 -2.84 4.52
N GLU A 62 13.29 -3.61 5.49
CA GLU A 62 13.92 -3.80 6.80
C GLU A 62 15.20 -4.63 6.70
N GLU A 63 15.17 -5.75 5.96
CA GLU A 63 16.33 -6.60 5.70
C GLU A 63 17.48 -5.85 5.01
N GLN A 64 17.14 -4.91 4.12
CA GLN A 64 18.13 -4.05 3.48
C GLN A 64 18.55 -2.86 4.36
N GLY A 65 17.86 -2.56 5.46
CA GLY A 65 18.21 -1.45 6.36
C GLY A 65 17.74 -0.06 5.89
N ILE A 66 16.74 0.00 5.01
CA ILE A 66 16.07 1.26 4.60
C ILE A 66 15.04 1.68 5.66
N VAL A 67 14.45 0.70 6.35
CA VAL A 67 13.42 0.87 7.37
C VAL A 67 13.87 0.16 8.65
N SER A 68 13.64 0.76 9.82
CA SER A 68 13.94 0.15 11.11
C SER A 68 13.01 -1.02 11.43
N ALA A 69 13.40 -1.81 12.43
CA ALA A 69 12.46 -2.72 13.09
C ALA A 69 11.23 -1.96 13.59
N ALA A 70 10.10 -2.66 13.67
CA ALA A 70 8.87 -2.08 14.20
C ALA A 70 9.00 -1.79 15.69
N ASP A 71 8.69 -0.56 16.10
CA ASP A 71 8.53 -0.19 17.50
C ASP A 71 7.30 -0.86 18.13
N HIS A 72 7.15 -0.74 19.45
CA HIS A 72 6.02 -1.26 20.22
C HIS A 72 4.63 -0.71 19.80
N ILE A 73 4.55 0.33 18.97
CA ILE A 73 3.30 0.87 18.38
C ILE A 73 3.18 0.52 16.87
N GLY A 74 4.12 -0.25 16.32
CA GLY A 74 4.17 -0.57 14.89
C GLY A 74 4.64 0.60 14.01
N LYS A 75 5.21 1.64 14.62
CA LYS A 75 5.93 2.70 13.90
C LYS A 75 7.30 2.18 13.49
N ARG A 76 7.75 2.58 12.31
CA ARG A 76 9.06 2.23 11.76
C ARG A 76 9.72 3.52 11.33
N GLU A 77 10.93 3.77 11.81
CA GLU A 77 11.75 4.90 11.41
C GLU A 77 12.49 4.59 10.12
N ILE A 78 12.76 5.63 9.33
CA ILE A 78 13.45 5.47 8.04
C ILE A 78 14.90 5.84 8.24
N ALA A 79 15.77 4.99 7.73
CA ALA A 79 17.19 5.16 7.91
C ALA A 79 17.69 6.46 7.25
N THR A 80 18.73 7.05 7.83
CA THR A 80 19.37 8.26 7.29
C THR A 80 19.87 8.05 5.86
N VAL A 81 19.98 9.13 5.09
CA VAL A 81 20.41 9.13 3.67
C VAL A 81 21.68 8.30 3.44
N GLU A 82 22.61 8.33 4.40
CA GLU A 82 23.87 7.56 4.37
C GLU A 82 23.65 6.05 4.47
N THR A 83 22.72 5.61 5.32
CA THR A 83 22.35 4.20 5.52
C THR A 83 21.56 3.66 4.33
N ILE A 84 20.68 4.47 3.74
CA ILE A 84 19.94 4.12 2.52
C ILE A 84 20.91 3.87 1.34
N ARG A 85 22.03 4.61 1.28
CA ARG A 85 23.07 4.41 0.26
C ARG A 85 23.77 3.06 0.41
N THR A 86 24.10 2.65 1.64
CA THR A 86 24.74 1.34 1.91
C THR A 86 23.77 0.18 1.69
N ALA A 87 22.50 0.37 2.07
CA ALA A 87 21.40 -0.59 1.96
C ALA A 87 21.06 -1.01 0.52
N ILE A 88 21.11 -0.06 -0.42
CA ILE A 88 20.57 -0.27 -1.77
C ILE A 88 21.55 -1.01 -2.71
N ALA A 89 22.79 -1.30 -2.28
CA ALA A 89 23.80 -2.01 -3.08
C ALA A 89 23.92 -1.50 -4.54
N LEU A 90 23.65 -0.21 -4.77
CA LEU A 90 23.80 0.48 -6.04
C LEU A 90 25.02 1.41 -5.94
N GLN A 91 26.18 0.82 -5.64
CA GLN A 91 27.47 1.52 -5.53
C GLN A 91 27.91 2.17 -6.86
N ALA A 92 27.15 2.03 -7.96
CA ALA A 92 27.58 2.43 -9.30
C ALA A 92 26.97 3.72 -9.86
N ALA A 93 26.01 4.39 -9.19
CA ALA A 93 25.33 5.53 -9.83
C ALA A 93 24.87 6.70 -8.95
N ILE A 94 25.05 6.67 -7.63
CA ILE A 94 24.59 7.77 -6.76
C ILE A 94 25.79 8.67 -6.42
N PRO A 95 25.88 9.91 -6.96
CA PRO A 95 26.97 10.82 -6.64
C PRO A 95 26.96 11.21 -5.17
N GLU A 96 28.15 11.39 -4.58
CA GLU A 96 28.31 11.63 -3.14
C GLU A 96 27.52 12.86 -2.63
N SER A 97 27.28 13.86 -3.48
CA SER A 97 26.52 15.08 -3.20
C SER A 97 25.00 14.94 -3.39
N ALA A 98 24.46 13.76 -3.72
CA ALA A 98 23.06 13.60 -4.07
C ALA A 98 22.12 13.92 -2.90
N THR A 99 21.25 14.89 -3.13
CA THR A 99 20.15 15.29 -2.26
C THR A 99 19.04 14.24 -2.24
N ARG A 100 18.17 14.29 -1.22
CA ARG A 100 17.04 13.38 -1.07
C ARG A 100 16.13 13.32 -2.31
N TYR A 101 15.98 14.45 -2.99
CA TYR A 101 15.18 14.55 -4.21
C TYR A 101 15.80 13.76 -5.37
N GLU A 102 17.11 13.87 -5.56
CA GLU A 102 17.84 13.17 -6.62
C GLU A 102 17.81 11.64 -6.42
N ILE A 103 17.85 11.18 -5.17
CA ILE A 103 17.73 9.75 -4.85
C ILE A 103 16.33 9.23 -5.22
N VAL A 104 15.27 9.99 -4.92
CA VAL A 104 13.89 9.61 -5.29
C VAL A 104 13.72 9.56 -6.82
N ASP A 105 14.29 10.52 -7.54
CA ASP A 105 14.25 10.56 -9.01
C ASP A 105 15.01 9.38 -9.62
N MET A 106 16.21 9.07 -9.12
CA MET A 106 16.99 7.91 -9.57
C MET A 106 16.29 6.57 -9.30
N LEU A 107 15.68 6.39 -8.13
CA LEU A 107 14.93 5.16 -7.80
C LEU A 107 13.67 5.00 -8.65
N SER A 108 13.00 6.10 -8.96
CA SER A 108 11.81 6.08 -9.83
C SER A 108 12.19 5.71 -11.26
N LYS A 109 13.25 6.31 -11.80
CA LYS A 109 13.77 5.98 -13.13
C LYS A 109 14.26 4.54 -13.23
N ALA A 110 14.97 4.05 -12.22
CA ALA A 110 15.39 2.65 -12.17
C ALA A 110 14.19 1.68 -12.15
N ALA A 111 13.11 2.01 -11.43
CA ALA A 111 11.90 1.21 -11.42
C ALA A 111 11.22 1.17 -12.80
N ASP A 112 11.16 2.31 -13.49
CA ASP A 112 10.58 2.40 -14.84
C ASP A 112 11.43 1.63 -15.88
N ASP A 113 12.75 1.75 -15.81
CA ASP A 113 13.67 1.04 -16.71
C ASP A 113 13.62 -0.49 -16.49
N ILE A 114 13.55 -0.95 -15.24
CA ILE A 114 13.39 -2.37 -14.91
C ILE A 114 12.03 -2.88 -15.37
N ALA A 115 10.95 -2.11 -15.22
CA ALA A 115 9.63 -2.51 -15.71
C ALA A 115 9.63 -2.67 -17.24
N VAL A 116 10.27 -1.77 -17.97
CA VAL A 116 10.39 -1.83 -19.43
C VAL A 116 11.30 -2.98 -19.89
N SER A 117 12.42 -3.23 -19.21
CA SER A 117 13.31 -4.35 -19.55
C SER A 117 12.64 -5.69 -19.24
N SER A 118 12.00 -5.83 -18.07
CA SER A 118 11.31 -7.05 -17.65
C SER A 118 10.19 -7.42 -18.61
N LEU A 119 9.45 -6.42 -19.12
CA LEU A 119 8.43 -6.63 -20.16
C LEU A 119 9.05 -7.12 -21.48
N LYS A 120 10.20 -6.59 -21.89
CA LYS A 120 10.92 -7.02 -23.10
C LYS A 120 11.51 -8.43 -22.94
N ASP A 121 12.12 -8.72 -21.81
CA ASP A 121 12.75 -10.01 -21.49
C ASP A 121 11.71 -11.12 -21.31
N ALA A 122 10.55 -10.82 -20.71
CA ALA A 122 9.43 -11.75 -20.63
C ALA A 122 8.88 -12.10 -22.03
N HIS A 123 8.75 -11.08 -22.89
CA HIS A 123 8.31 -11.25 -24.27
C HIS A 123 9.34 -12.03 -25.11
N GLU A 124 10.63 -11.80 -24.87
CA GLU A 124 11.72 -12.51 -25.55
C GLU A 124 11.86 -13.97 -25.08
N ASN A 125 11.67 -14.25 -23.79
CA ASN A 125 11.62 -15.62 -23.28
C ASN A 125 10.38 -16.38 -23.76
N GLN A 126 9.23 -15.71 -23.89
CA GLN A 126 8.04 -16.27 -24.54
C GLN A 126 8.35 -16.65 -26.00
N ARG A 127 8.98 -15.74 -26.76
CA ARG A 127 9.41 -15.97 -28.16
C ARG A 127 10.45 -17.09 -28.31
N ARG A 128 11.31 -17.31 -27.31
CA ARG A 128 12.30 -18.41 -27.31
C ARG A 128 11.68 -19.77 -26.97
N SER A 129 10.66 -19.80 -26.10
CA SER A 129 9.98 -21.04 -25.67
C SER A 129 8.91 -21.53 -26.65
N GLN A 130 8.17 -20.61 -27.26
CA GLN A 130 7.23 -20.88 -28.33
C GLN A 130 7.84 -20.26 -29.57
N GLY A 131 8.60 -21.06 -30.34
CA GLY A 131 9.28 -20.59 -31.55
C GLY A 131 8.37 -19.70 -32.37
N THR A 132 8.95 -18.61 -32.91
CA THR A 132 8.26 -17.47 -33.53
C THR A 132 6.95 -17.91 -34.22
N PRO A 133 5.78 -17.64 -33.64
CA PRO A 133 4.52 -17.92 -34.32
C PRO A 133 4.57 -17.20 -35.66
N PRO A 134 4.26 -17.85 -36.79
CA PRO A 134 4.13 -17.12 -38.03
C PRO A 134 3.06 -16.06 -37.79
N MET A 135 3.43 -14.78 -37.88
CA MET A 135 2.46 -13.69 -38.00
C MET A 135 1.73 -13.86 -39.33
N LYS A 136 0.78 -14.79 -39.37
CA LYS A 136 -0.50 -14.49 -39.99
C LYS A 136 -1.34 -13.91 -38.87
N ALA A 137 -1.92 -12.73 -39.09
CA ALA A 137 -3.00 -12.25 -38.24
C ALA A 137 -4.08 -13.33 -38.30
N ASP A 138 -4.15 -14.15 -37.26
CA ASP A 138 -5.19 -15.15 -37.12
C ASP A 138 -6.42 -14.39 -36.60
N PRO A 139 -7.43 -14.13 -37.45
CA PRO A 139 -8.58 -13.33 -37.05
C PRO A 139 -9.34 -13.96 -35.88
N ASP A 140 -9.17 -15.27 -35.62
CA ASP A 140 -9.77 -15.95 -34.47
C ASP A 140 -9.07 -15.59 -33.13
N PHE A 141 -7.76 -15.35 -33.14
CA PHE A 141 -7.03 -14.99 -31.91
C PHE A 141 -7.32 -13.55 -31.48
N ASP A 142 -7.35 -12.62 -32.43
CA ASP A 142 -7.76 -11.24 -32.20
C ASP A 142 -9.21 -11.20 -31.71
N GLN A 143 -10.12 -11.97 -32.32
CA GLN A 143 -11.52 -12.09 -31.87
C GLN A 143 -11.66 -12.69 -30.47
N ALA A 144 -10.85 -13.70 -30.10
CA ALA A 144 -10.87 -14.28 -28.76
C ALA A 144 -10.40 -13.29 -27.70
N SER A 145 -9.35 -12.51 -27.99
CA SER A 145 -8.88 -11.44 -27.10
C SER A 145 -9.93 -10.33 -26.96
N ASP A 146 -10.55 -9.90 -28.07
CA ASP A 146 -11.59 -8.87 -28.09
C ASP A 146 -12.84 -9.34 -27.34
N THR A 147 -13.15 -10.64 -27.39
CA THR A 147 -14.23 -11.25 -26.61
C THR A 147 -13.90 -11.27 -25.12
N ALA A 148 -12.69 -11.66 -24.73
CA ALA A 148 -12.25 -11.63 -23.33
C ALA A 148 -12.22 -10.19 -22.75
N TYR A 149 -11.77 -9.21 -23.56
CA TYR A 149 -11.83 -7.79 -23.19
C TYR A 149 -13.28 -7.29 -23.09
N ARG A 150 -14.19 -7.71 -23.96
CA ARG A 150 -15.61 -7.35 -23.87
C ARG A 150 -16.29 -7.95 -22.65
N VAL A 151 -15.94 -9.19 -22.27
CA VAL A 151 -16.47 -9.85 -21.07
C VAL A 151 -15.98 -9.14 -19.80
N THR A 152 -14.67 -8.89 -19.68
CA THR A 152 -14.11 -8.16 -18.52
C THR A 152 -14.58 -6.70 -18.46
N ALA A 153 -14.76 -6.03 -19.62
CA ALA A 153 -15.36 -4.70 -19.67
C ALA A 153 -16.85 -4.72 -19.27
N SER A 154 -17.58 -5.81 -19.54
CA SER A 154 -18.96 -5.96 -19.10
C SER A 154 -19.07 -6.14 -17.58
N GLU A 155 -18.16 -6.90 -16.97
CA GLU A 155 -18.08 -7.04 -15.51
C GLU A 155 -17.75 -5.71 -14.83
N LEU A 156 -16.79 -4.95 -15.37
CA LEU A 156 -16.45 -3.63 -14.86
C LEU A 156 -17.65 -2.67 -14.92
N ARG A 157 -18.41 -2.68 -16.03
CA ARG A 157 -19.64 -1.87 -16.12
C ARG A 157 -20.68 -2.27 -15.08
N GLN A 158 -20.87 -3.57 -14.83
CA GLN A 158 -21.78 -4.05 -13.78
C GLN A 158 -21.35 -3.60 -12.38
N PHE A 159 -20.05 -3.61 -12.08
CA PHE A 159 -19.54 -3.08 -10.81
C PHE A 159 -19.76 -1.57 -10.70
N MET A 160 -19.49 -0.82 -11.77
CA MET A 160 -19.72 0.64 -11.80
C MET A 160 -21.19 0.98 -11.61
N GLU A 161 -22.09 0.31 -12.33
CA GLU A 161 -23.54 0.52 -12.20
C GLU A 161 -24.03 0.24 -10.76
N ARG A 162 -23.55 -0.85 -10.15
CA ARG A 162 -23.88 -1.17 -8.76
C ARG A 162 -23.35 -0.10 -7.78
N LEU A 163 -22.13 0.39 -8.00
CA LEU A 163 -21.56 1.46 -7.18
C LEU A 163 -22.32 2.77 -7.33
N GLU A 164 -22.69 3.14 -8.56
CA GLU A 164 -23.49 4.34 -8.82
C GLU A 164 -24.88 4.25 -8.17
N SER A 165 -25.54 3.09 -8.21
CA SER A 165 -26.79 2.85 -7.49
C SER A 165 -26.62 3.01 -5.97
N LEU A 166 -25.58 2.42 -5.39
CA LEU A 166 -25.30 2.55 -3.95
C LEU A 166 -24.96 3.98 -3.53
N GLU A 167 -24.27 4.73 -4.39
CA GLU A 167 -24.00 6.15 -4.15
C GLU A 167 -25.26 7.01 -4.22
N ALA A 168 -26.15 6.73 -5.18
CA ALA A 168 -27.46 7.36 -5.27
C ALA A 168 -28.30 7.06 -4.02
N GLU A 169 -28.39 5.79 -3.61
CA GLU A 169 -29.09 5.39 -2.38
C GLU A 169 -28.53 6.07 -1.13
N LYS A 170 -27.19 6.14 -1.00
CA LYS A 170 -26.53 6.84 0.11
C LYS A 170 -26.87 8.33 0.13
N LYS A 171 -26.94 8.96 -1.03
CA LYS A 171 -27.32 10.37 -1.17
C LYS A 171 -28.79 10.57 -0.77
N ASP A 172 -29.69 9.74 -1.28
CA ASP A 172 -31.11 9.80 -0.97
C ASP A 172 -31.36 9.59 0.53
N LEU A 173 -30.70 8.59 1.15
CA LEU A 173 -30.74 8.38 2.59
C LEU A 173 -30.19 9.59 3.37
N ALA A 174 -29.12 10.21 2.89
CA ALA A 174 -28.58 11.40 3.54
C ALA A 174 -29.55 12.59 3.47
N ASP A 175 -30.27 12.75 2.38
CA ASP A 175 -31.28 13.79 2.23
C ASP A 175 -32.52 13.50 3.09
N GLN A 176 -33.00 12.25 3.14
CA GLN A 176 -34.04 11.81 4.10
C GLN A 176 -33.62 12.08 5.55
N MET A 177 -32.36 11.81 5.92
CA MET A 177 -31.85 12.13 7.26
C MET A 177 -31.92 13.63 7.55
N LYS A 178 -31.59 14.49 6.56
CA LYS A 178 -31.70 15.95 6.73
C LYS A 178 -33.14 16.40 6.91
N GLU A 179 -34.09 15.80 6.20
CA GLU A 179 -35.52 16.08 6.38
C GLU A 179 -35.98 15.76 7.80
N VAL A 180 -35.63 14.58 8.32
CA VAL A 180 -35.95 14.18 9.71
C VAL A 180 -35.33 15.13 10.74
N PHE A 181 -34.08 15.56 10.54
CA PHE A 181 -33.46 16.58 11.39
C PHE A 181 -34.16 17.95 11.25
N GLY A 182 -34.63 18.30 10.06
CA GLY A 182 -35.42 19.49 9.79
C GLY A 182 -36.74 19.47 10.55
N GLU A 183 -37.49 18.37 10.49
CA GLU A 183 -38.72 18.18 11.26
C GLU A 183 -38.48 18.28 12.76
N ALA A 184 -37.44 17.61 13.27
CA ALA A 184 -37.08 17.66 14.68
C ALA A 184 -36.79 19.12 15.11
N LYS A 185 -36.09 19.88 14.26
CA LYS A 185 -35.80 21.29 14.51
C LYS A 185 -37.07 22.15 14.52
N VAL A 186 -38.00 21.95 13.57
CA VAL A 186 -39.28 22.67 13.53
C VAL A 186 -40.14 22.37 14.75
N ARG A 187 -40.10 21.13 15.25
CA ARG A 187 -40.76 20.71 16.50
C ARG A 187 -40.06 21.23 17.77
N GLY A 188 -38.94 21.95 17.65
CA GLY A 188 -38.22 22.57 18.77
C GLY A 188 -37.16 21.70 19.42
N TYR A 189 -36.81 20.54 18.85
CA TYR A 189 -35.72 19.71 19.35
C TYR A 189 -34.35 20.24 18.90
N ASP A 190 -33.34 20.15 19.78
CA ASP A 190 -31.95 20.45 19.41
C ASP A 190 -31.33 19.30 18.60
N THR A 191 -31.15 19.55 17.30
CA THR A 191 -30.51 18.61 16.37
C THR A 191 -29.09 18.19 16.78
N LYS A 192 -28.34 19.02 17.51
CA LYS A 192 -26.99 18.67 18.00
C LYS A 192 -27.07 17.63 19.12
N VAL A 193 -28.04 17.76 20.01
CA VAL A 193 -28.28 16.78 21.09
C VAL A 193 -28.76 15.46 20.50
N ILE A 194 -29.66 15.49 19.51
CA ILE A 194 -30.10 14.27 18.81
C ILE A 194 -28.92 13.54 18.15
N ARG A 195 -28.00 14.26 17.48
CA ARG A 195 -26.80 13.65 16.89
C ARG A 195 -25.90 13.00 17.95
N LYS A 196 -25.71 13.65 19.11
CA LYS A 196 -24.96 13.06 20.23
C LYS A 196 -25.66 11.80 20.76
N LEU A 197 -26.98 11.82 20.92
CA LEU A 197 -27.74 10.64 21.34
C LEU A 197 -27.65 9.50 20.33
N LEU A 198 -27.69 9.78 19.03
CA LEU A 198 -27.46 8.78 17.99
C LEU A 198 -26.05 8.20 18.04
N ALA A 199 -25.03 9.04 18.27
CA ALA A 199 -23.65 8.58 18.42
C ALA A 199 -23.47 7.72 19.66
N LEU A 200 -24.03 8.13 20.81
CA LEU A 200 -24.03 7.36 22.04
C LEU A 200 -24.79 6.03 21.90
N ARG A 201 -25.90 6.02 21.17
CA ARG A 201 -26.66 4.79 20.87
C ARG A 201 -26.00 3.88 19.83
N LYS A 202 -25.11 4.44 19.01
CA LYS A 202 -24.29 3.68 18.06
C LYS A 202 -23.01 3.15 18.70
N ARG A 203 -22.59 3.69 19.85
CA ARG A 203 -21.49 3.13 20.63
C ARG A 203 -21.93 1.74 21.07
N ASP A 204 -21.12 0.74 20.71
CA ASP A 204 -21.54 -0.66 20.79
C ASP A 204 -21.76 -1.06 22.25
N LYS A 205 -22.68 -1.99 22.52
CA LYS A 205 -22.90 -2.46 23.91
C LYS A 205 -21.63 -3.08 24.47
N ASP A 206 -20.81 -3.65 23.59
CA ASP A 206 -19.53 -4.26 23.94
C ASP A 206 -18.49 -3.19 24.31
N ASP A 207 -18.42 -2.07 23.58
CA ASP A 207 -17.56 -0.93 23.95
C ASP A 207 -17.95 -0.35 25.33
N ILE A 208 -19.25 -0.27 25.61
CA ILE A 208 -19.75 0.21 26.91
C ILE A 208 -19.38 -0.77 28.02
N ALA A 209 -19.51 -2.08 27.78
CA ALA A 209 -19.16 -3.11 28.74
C ALA A 209 -17.65 -3.16 29.02
N GLU A 210 -16.80 -2.98 28.01
CA GLU A 210 -15.35 -2.89 28.16
C GLU A 210 -14.95 -1.65 28.97
N GLU A 211 -15.51 -0.48 28.65
CA GLU A 211 -15.27 0.74 29.42
C GLU A 211 -15.75 0.61 30.88
N GLU A 212 -16.92 0.01 31.10
CA GLU A 212 -17.46 -0.24 32.45
C GLU A 212 -16.57 -1.22 33.24
N ALA A 213 -16.09 -2.30 32.62
CA ALA A 213 -15.20 -3.26 33.28
C ALA A 213 -13.84 -2.62 33.68
N ILE A 214 -13.27 -1.80 32.80
CA ILE A 214 -12.03 -1.05 33.12
C ILE A 214 -12.28 -0.02 34.22
N LEU A 215 -13.43 0.67 34.18
CA LEU A 215 -13.82 1.64 35.20
C LEU A 215 -14.03 0.97 36.56
N GLU A 216 -14.65 -0.20 36.59
CA GLU A 216 -14.84 -1.00 37.80
C GLU A 216 -13.50 -1.43 38.39
N MET A 217 -12.56 -1.91 37.57
CA MET A 217 -11.18 -2.22 37.98
C MET A 217 -10.47 -1.00 38.61
N TYR A 218 -10.63 0.20 38.02
CA TYR A 218 -10.04 1.42 38.57
C TYR A 218 -10.73 1.91 39.86
N LYS A 219 -12.04 1.76 39.97
CA LYS A 219 -12.78 2.09 41.20
C LYS A 219 -12.36 1.19 42.35
N GLU A 220 -12.25 -0.12 42.09
CA GLU A 220 -11.74 -1.09 43.05
C GLU A 220 -10.31 -0.73 43.50
N ALA A 221 -9.43 -0.39 42.56
CA ALA A 221 -8.06 0.04 42.86
C ALA A 221 -7.98 1.35 43.67
N LEU A 222 -8.96 2.25 43.50
CA LEU A 222 -9.08 3.51 44.23
C LEU A 222 -9.92 3.38 45.51
N GLY A 223 -10.48 2.20 45.81
CA GLY A 223 -11.33 1.95 46.97
C GLY A 223 -12.65 2.72 46.96
N MET A 224 -13.19 3.01 45.77
CA MET A 224 -14.46 3.72 45.56
C MET A 224 -15.57 2.79 45.10
#